data_AF-A0A9D4ARH9-F1
#
_entry.id   AF-A0A9D4ARH9-F1
#
_cell.length_a   1.000
_cell.length_b   1.000
_cell.length_c   1.000
_cell.angle_alpha   90.00
_cell.angle_beta   90.00
_cell.angle_gamma   90.00
#
_symmetry.space_group_name_H-M   'P 1'
#
loop_
_entity.id
_entity.type
_entity.pdbx_description
1 polymer ?
#
loop_
_entity_poly.entity_id
_entity_poly.type
_entity_poly.pdbx_seq_one_letter_code
_entity_poly.pdbx_strand_id
1 'polypeptide(L)'
;MDAATLTYDTLRFEYEDFPETKEPVWILGRTYSVFTEKEEILLDVTSRLWFTYRKNFPAIGGTGPTSDTGWGCMLRCGQMIFAQALVCRHLGRAQMGVGEGKSIGQWYGPNTVAQVLKKLATFDTWSSLAVHIAMDNTVVMEEI
;
A
#
# COMPACT_ATOMS: atom_id res chain seq x y z
N MET A 1 -11.38 -24.29 14.82
CA MET A 1 -10.57 -23.14 14.37
C MET A 1 -9.20 -23.70 14.00
N ASP A 2 -8.69 -23.42 12.81
CA ASP A 2 -7.49 -24.08 12.30
C ASP A 2 -6.21 -23.35 12.75
N ALA A 3 -5.26 -24.09 13.31
CA ALA A 3 -4.05 -23.56 13.94
C ALA A 3 -3.14 -22.82 12.95
N ALA A 4 -3.17 -23.23 11.66
CA ALA A 4 -2.45 -22.59 10.58
C ALA A 4 -2.81 -21.10 10.37
N THR A 5 -3.95 -20.64 10.89
CA THR A 5 -4.37 -19.23 10.74
C THR A 5 -3.56 -18.28 11.63
N LEU A 6 -2.97 -18.75 12.73
CA LEU A 6 -2.27 -17.90 13.71
C LEU A 6 -0.80 -17.68 13.38
N THR A 7 -0.16 -18.60 12.64
CA THR A 7 1.28 -18.55 12.33
C THR A 7 1.65 -17.46 11.32
N TYR A 8 0.68 -16.85 10.64
CA TYR A 8 0.89 -15.75 9.68
C TYR A 8 0.56 -14.36 10.26
N ASP A 9 0.22 -14.26 11.55
CA ASP A 9 -0.03 -12.99 12.24
C ASP A 9 1.28 -12.46 12.86
N THR A 10 2.26 -12.18 12.01
CA THR A 10 3.64 -11.81 12.39
C THR A 10 3.77 -10.40 12.98
N LEU A 11 2.70 -9.60 12.95
CA LEU A 11 2.66 -8.23 13.48
C LEU A 11 2.28 -8.17 14.98
N ARG A 12 2.26 -9.31 15.68
CA ARG A 12 1.79 -9.38 17.08
C ARG A 12 2.83 -9.10 18.16
N PHE A 13 4.11 -8.98 17.82
CA PHE A 13 5.17 -8.87 18.82
C PHE A 13 6.15 -7.75 18.49
N GLU A 14 6.48 -7.00 19.55
CA GLU A 14 7.45 -5.90 19.65
C GLU A 14 7.11 -4.63 18.85
N TYR A 15 6.82 -3.57 19.61
CA TYR A 15 6.77 -2.18 19.13
C TYR A 15 8.07 -1.50 19.56
N GLU A 16 9.00 -1.30 18.62
CA GLU A 16 10.12 -0.40 18.84
C GLU A 16 9.73 1.03 18.43
N ASP A 17 10.17 1.99 19.25
CA ASP A 17 9.94 3.42 19.00
C ASP A 17 10.97 3.94 17.97
N PHE A 18 10.70 5.07 17.30
CA PHE A 18 11.62 5.59 16.28
C PHE A 18 13.04 5.83 16.84
N PRO A 19 14.12 5.35 16.19
CA PRO A 19 15.47 5.54 16.69
C PRO A 19 15.87 7.02 16.60
N GLU A 20 16.38 7.56 17.71
CA GLU A 20 16.82 8.95 17.82
C GLU A 20 18.12 9.18 17.02
N THR A 21 17.95 9.54 15.74
CA THR A 21 19.07 9.79 14.82
C THR A 21 18.90 11.12 14.10
N LYS A 22 20.00 11.65 13.56
CA LYS A 22 20.01 12.88 12.74
C LYS A 22 19.57 12.65 11.30
N GLU A 23 19.33 11.40 10.91
CA GLU A 23 18.87 11.08 9.57
C GLU A 23 17.40 11.46 9.40
N PRO A 24 17.00 12.06 8.27
CA PRO A 24 15.62 12.46 8.03
C PRO A 24 14.73 11.24 7.81
N VAL A 25 13.57 11.23 8.45
CA VAL A 25 12.50 10.26 8.18
C VAL A 25 11.76 10.71 6.93
N TRP A 26 11.76 9.86 5.89
CA TRP A 26 11.04 10.11 4.65
C TRP A 26 9.71 9.35 4.63
N ILE A 27 8.60 10.08 4.58
CA ILE A 27 7.27 9.51 4.39
C ILE A 27 6.69 10.05 3.10
N LEU A 28 6.57 9.18 2.10
CA LEU A 28 5.80 9.46 0.88
C LEU A 28 6.14 10.80 0.18
N GLY A 29 7.43 11.17 0.17
CA GLY A 29 7.96 12.39 -0.45
C GLY A 29 8.07 13.61 0.47
N ARG A 30 7.76 13.46 1.77
CA ARG A 30 8.01 14.47 2.81
C ARG A 30 9.14 14.03 3.73
N THR A 31 9.91 15.01 4.22
CA THR A 31 10.99 14.85 5.20
C THR A 31 10.54 15.29 6.58
N TYR A 32 10.97 14.56 7.60
CA TYR A 32 10.73 14.87 9.01
C TYR A 32 11.99 14.62 9.85
N SER A 33 12.17 15.39 10.92
CA SER A 33 13.19 15.20 11.95
C SER A 33 12.59 14.51 13.19
N VAL A 34 13.15 13.36 13.60
CA VAL A 34 12.68 12.61 14.78
C VAL A 34 12.73 13.44 16.07
N PHE A 35 13.66 14.41 16.16
CA PHE A 35 13.83 15.25 17.34
C PHE A 35 12.78 16.37 17.48
N THR A 36 12.14 16.78 16.38
CA THR A 36 11.29 17.98 16.33
C THR A 36 9.88 17.72 15.81
N GLU A 37 9.68 16.63 15.06
CA GLU A 37 8.45 16.37 14.30
C GLU A 37 7.92 14.94 14.55
N LYS A 38 8.18 14.37 15.74
CA LYS A 38 7.75 13.00 16.10
C LYS A 38 6.24 12.83 16.08
N GLU A 39 5.48 13.86 16.45
CA GLU A 39 4.01 13.82 16.41
C GLU A 39 3.51 13.83 14.96
N GLU A 40 4.10 14.67 14.11
CA GLU A 40 3.78 14.78 12.67
C GLU A 40 4.13 13.51 11.90
N ILE A 41 5.24 12.84 12.25
CA ILE A 41 5.58 11.50 11.76
C ILE A 41 4.46 10.51 12.09
N LEU A 42 4.03 10.46 13.37
CA LEU A 42 2.96 9.55 13.81
C LEU A 42 1.63 9.88 13.15
N LEU A 43 1.28 11.16 12.99
CA LEU A 43 0.06 11.61 12.31
C LEU A 43 0.07 11.28 10.81
N ASP A 44 1.19 11.45 10.09
CA ASP A 44 1.25 11.10 8.67
C ASP A 44 1.17 9.58 8.44
N VAL A 45 1.80 8.76 9.31
CA VAL A 45 1.67 7.29 9.26
C VAL A 45 0.25 6.83 9.62
N THR A 46 -0.31 7.30 10.73
CA THR A 46 -1.63 6.82 11.23
C THR A 46 -2.82 7.31 10.40
N SER A 47 -2.67 8.41 9.65
CA SER A 47 -3.68 8.87 8.70
C SER A 47 -3.70 8.10 7.37
N ARG A 48 -2.81 7.12 7.17
CA ARG A 48 -2.85 6.25 5.99
C ARG A 48 -3.93 5.17 6.12
N LEU A 49 -4.60 4.85 5.02
CA LEU A 49 -5.58 3.77 4.96
C LEU A 49 -4.88 2.40 5.04
N TRP A 50 -4.80 1.85 6.25
CA TRP A 50 -4.17 0.56 6.53
C TRP A 50 -5.13 -0.61 6.30
N PHE A 51 -4.76 -1.54 5.41
CA PHE A 51 -5.52 -2.76 5.14
C PHE A 51 -4.74 -3.98 5.63
N THR A 52 -5.39 -4.76 6.49
CA THR A 52 -4.87 -6.00 7.06
C THR A 52 -5.70 -7.21 6.63
N TYR A 53 -5.23 -8.42 6.93
CA TYR A 53 -6.02 -9.64 6.79
C TYR A 53 -7.39 -9.49 7.47
N ARG A 54 -8.42 -9.98 6.80
CA ARG A 54 -9.79 -10.07 7.31
C ARG A 54 -10.21 -11.53 7.33
N LYS A 55 -11.18 -11.82 8.20
CA LYS A 55 -11.80 -13.13 8.37
C LYS A 55 -13.30 -12.94 8.55
N ASN A 56 -14.09 -13.98 8.30
CA ASN A 56 -15.54 -13.98 8.36
C ASN A 56 -16.20 -13.02 7.35
N PHE A 57 -15.53 -12.73 6.23
CA PHE A 57 -16.18 -12.05 5.10
C PHE A 57 -16.98 -13.06 4.25
N PRO A 58 -17.98 -12.61 3.45
CA PRO A 58 -18.75 -13.50 2.57
C PRO A 58 -17.84 -14.31 1.64
N ALA A 59 -18.14 -15.61 1.49
CA ALA A 59 -17.32 -16.52 0.69
C ALA A 59 -17.08 -15.98 -0.73
N ILE A 60 -15.81 -15.84 -1.11
CA ILE A 60 -15.45 -15.29 -2.43
C ILE A 60 -15.98 -16.23 -3.51
N GLY A 61 -16.83 -15.72 -4.42
CA GLY A 61 -17.51 -16.56 -5.42
C GLY A 61 -18.55 -17.53 -4.84
N GLY A 62 -19.04 -17.30 -3.62
CA GLY A 62 -20.08 -18.10 -2.96
C GLY A 62 -19.58 -19.36 -2.24
N THR A 63 -18.47 -19.95 -2.69
CA THR A 63 -17.88 -21.18 -2.12
C THR A 63 -16.39 -21.07 -1.78
N GLY A 64 -15.72 -19.99 -2.18
CA GLY A 64 -14.31 -19.76 -1.91
C GLY A 64 -14.01 -19.29 -0.48
N PRO A 65 -12.76 -18.83 -0.21
CA PRO A 65 -12.33 -18.44 1.13
C PRO A 65 -13.21 -17.37 1.77
N THR A 66 -13.32 -17.42 3.11
CA THR A 66 -13.93 -16.41 3.99
C THR A 66 -12.89 -15.68 4.85
N SER A 67 -11.61 -15.96 4.61
CA SER A 67 -10.45 -15.32 5.23
C SER A 67 -9.32 -15.19 4.19
N ASP A 68 -8.59 -14.07 4.21
CA ASP A 68 -7.41 -13.86 3.38
C ASP A 68 -6.07 -14.03 4.15
N THR A 69 -6.14 -14.42 5.42
CA THR A 69 -4.95 -14.74 6.23
C THR A 69 -4.08 -15.80 5.56
N GLY A 70 -2.77 -15.53 5.47
CA GLY A 70 -1.77 -16.44 4.90
C GLY A 70 -1.58 -16.35 3.39
N TRP A 71 -2.45 -15.64 2.64
CA TRP A 71 -2.32 -15.50 1.18
C TRP A 71 -2.64 -14.12 0.61
N GLY A 72 -3.43 -13.30 1.31
CA GLY A 72 -3.92 -12.00 0.84
C GLY A 72 -2.94 -10.83 0.99
N CYS A 73 -1.73 -11.02 1.54
CA CYS A 73 -0.85 -9.92 1.95
C CYS A 73 -0.55 -8.93 0.82
N MET A 74 -0.18 -9.40 -0.38
CA MET A 74 0.09 -8.49 -1.51
C MET A 74 -1.17 -7.80 -2.04
N LEU A 75 -2.35 -8.44 -1.93
CA LEU A 75 -3.62 -7.78 -2.25
C LEU A 75 -3.91 -6.64 -1.27
N ARG A 76 -3.57 -6.81 0.01
CA ARG A 76 -3.64 -5.74 1.02
C ARG A 76 -2.64 -4.62 0.74
N CYS A 77 -1.40 -4.94 0.35
CA CYS A 77 -0.43 -3.94 -0.11
C CYS A 77 -0.93 -3.15 -1.33
N GLY A 78 -1.55 -3.83 -2.30
CA GLY A 78 -2.22 -3.21 -3.44
C GLY A 78 -3.36 -2.27 -3.05
N GLN A 79 -4.21 -2.70 -2.12
CA GLN A 79 -5.27 -1.86 -1.55
C GLN A 79 -4.68 -0.62 -0.87
N MET A 80 -3.62 -0.74 -0.08
CA MET A 80 -2.98 0.40 0.59
C MET A 80 -2.40 1.42 -0.40
N ILE A 81 -1.61 0.98 -1.40
CA ILE A 81 -1.00 1.92 -2.37
C ILE A 81 -2.04 2.58 -3.28
N PHE A 82 -3.09 1.84 -3.70
CA PHE A 82 -4.15 2.41 -4.52
C PHE A 82 -5.09 3.32 -3.73
N ALA A 83 -5.42 2.96 -2.49
CA ALA A 83 -6.16 3.83 -1.58
C ALA A 83 -5.37 5.09 -1.25
N GLN A 84 -4.05 5.02 -1.12
CA GLN A 84 -3.22 6.23 -0.98
C GLN A 84 -3.34 7.13 -2.22
N ALA A 85 -3.33 6.58 -3.45
CA ALA A 85 -3.58 7.37 -4.65
C ALA A 85 -4.99 8.01 -4.66
N LEU A 86 -6.01 7.29 -4.21
CA LEU A 86 -7.37 7.82 -4.05
C LEU A 86 -7.46 8.95 -3.00
N VAL A 87 -6.76 8.82 -1.86
CA VAL A 87 -6.63 9.89 -0.86
C VAL A 87 -6.00 11.13 -1.48
N CYS A 88 -4.93 10.97 -2.27
CA CYS A 88 -4.31 12.10 -2.99
C CYS A 88 -5.29 12.76 -3.97
N ARG A 89 -6.06 11.96 -4.70
CA ARG A 89 -6.99 12.39 -5.76
C ARG A 89 -8.23 13.14 -5.23
N HIS A 90 -8.73 12.75 -4.06
CA HIS A 90 -10.04 13.17 -3.54
C HIS A 90 -9.98 14.03 -2.28
N LEU A 91 -9.00 13.77 -1.39
CA LEU A 91 -8.82 14.53 -0.14
C LEU A 91 -7.65 15.52 -0.23
N GLY A 92 -6.81 15.39 -1.26
CA GLY A 92 -5.60 16.17 -1.44
C GLY A 92 -4.43 15.64 -0.61
N ARG A 93 -3.22 15.82 -1.14
CA ARG A 93 -1.96 15.54 -0.45
C ARG A 93 -1.03 16.71 -0.74
N ALA A 94 -0.85 17.59 0.24
CA ALA A 94 -0.15 18.84 0.01
C ALA A 94 1.35 18.58 -0.30
N GLN A 95 1.69 18.83 -1.56
CA GLN A 95 3.02 18.92 -2.18
C GLN A 95 3.79 17.59 -2.35
N MET A 96 4.49 17.50 -3.49
CA MET A 96 5.09 16.27 -4.03
C MET A 96 6.62 16.33 -3.99
N GLY A 97 7.25 15.20 -3.65
CA GLY A 97 8.69 14.95 -3.84
C GLY A 97 8.90 13.98 -5.01
N VAL A 98 9.76 14.36 -5.96
CA VAL A 98 10.15 13.57 -7.14
C VAL A 98 11.51 12.91 -6.90
N GLY A 99 11.72 11.67 -7.37
CA GLY A 99 13.07 11.14 -7.64
C GLY A 99 13.34 9.69 -7.21
N GLU A 100 14.42 9.14 -7.78
CA GLU A 100 15.14 7.91 -7.40
C GLU A 100 14.48 6.53 -7.70
N GLY A 101 15.14 5.73 -8.56
CA GLY A 101 14.68 4.39 -8.95
C GLY A 101 15.64 3.24 -8.56
N LYS A 102 15.08 2.03 -8.35
CA LYS A 102 15.75 0.70 -8.27
C LYS A 102 14.71 -0.45 -8.21
N SER A 103 15.13 -1.73 -8.23
CA SER A 103 14.32 -2.91 -8.67
C SER A 103 14.47 -4.20 -7.80
N ILE A 104 13.66 -5.27 -8.06
CA ILE A 104 13.44 -6.62 -7.38
C ILE A 104 12.06 -6.69 -6.65
N GLY A 105 11.29 -7.79 -6.44
CA GLY A 105 11.37 -9.27 -6.67
C GLY A 105 9.97 -9.97 -6.60
N GLN A 106 9.81 -11.29 -6.34
CA GLN A 106 8.48 -11.99 -6.47
C GLN A 106 8.01 -13.09 -5.46
N TRP A 107 6.82 -12.86 -4.85
CA TRP A 107 5.69 -13.81 -4.68
C TRP A 107 4.40 -12.98 -4.95
N TYR A 108 3.41 -13.47 -5.72
CA TYR A 108 2.34 -12.66 -6.36
C TYR A 108 2.81 -11.23 -6.71
N GLY A 109 3.72 -11.12 -7.67
CA GLY A 109 4.56 -9.92 -7.84
C GLY A 109 3.77 -8.61 -7.95
N PRO A 110 4.37 -7.47 -7.54
CA PRO A 110 3.73 -6.15 -7.57
C PRO A 110 3.00 -5.82 -8.90
N ASN A 111 3.57 -6.25 -10.03
CA ASN A 111 2.94 -6.12 -11.35
C ASN A 111 1.55 -6.80 -11.42
N THR A 112 1.38 -8.03 -10.94
CA THR A 112 0.10 -8.74 -11.01
C THR A 112 -1.01 -7.96 -10.29
N VAL A 113 -0.71 -7.43 -9.11
CA VAL A 113 -1.66 -6.63 -8.33
C VAL A 113 -1.92 -5.27 -8.99
N ALA A 114 -0.89 -4.61 -9.54
CA ALA A 114 -1.06 -3.38 -10.32
C ALA A 114 -1.97 -3.60 -11.54
N GLN A 115 -1.79 -4.69 -12.30
CA GLN A 115 -2.61 -5.02 -13.48
C GLN A 115 -4.07 -5.31 -13.11
N VAL A 116 -4.33 -5.92 -11.95
CA VAL A 116 -5.69 -6.09 -11.41
C VAL A 116 -6.30 -4.72 -11.05
N LEU A 117 -5.56 -3.87 -10.35
CA LEU A 117 -6.01 -2.52 -9.97
C LEU A 117 -6.32 -1.65 -11.20
N LYS A 118 -5.48 -1.70 -12.25
CA LYS A 118 -5.73 -1.04 -13.55
C LYS A 118 -7.06 -1.45 -14.16
N LYS A 119 -7.40 -2.74 -14.13
CA LYS A 119 -8.69 -3.26 -14.64
C LYS A 119 -9.87 -2.92 -13.74
N LEU A 120 -9.68 -2.81 -12.43
CA LEU A 120 -10.76 -2.41 -11.51
C LEU A 120 -11.04 -0.91 -11.59
N ALA A 121 -10.01 -0.08 -11.79
CA ALA A 121 -10.12 1.37 -11.91
C ALA A 121 -11.04 1.82 -13.06
N THR A 122 -11.17 1.04 -14.14
CA THR A 122 -12.07 1.37 -15.27
C THR A 122 -13.56 1.30 -14.91
N PHE A 123 -13.91 0.65 -13.79
CA PHE A 123 -15.28 0.61 -13.26
C PHE A 123 -15.54 1.72 -12.22
N ASP A 124 -14.50 2.42 -11.74
CA ASP A 124 -14.61 3.54 -10.81
C ASP A 124 -14.71 4.88 -11.56
N THR A 125 -15.91 5.16 -12.05
CA THR A 125 -16.23 6.43 -12.73
C THR A 125 -16.17 7.63 -11.79
N TRP A 126 -16.31 7.45 -10.47
CA TRP A 126 -16.21 8.54 -9.50
C TRP A 126 -14.78 9.08 -9.41
N SER A 127 -13.80 8.18 -9.35
CA SER A 127 -12.39 8.58 -9.32
C SER A 127 -11.83 8.98 -10.68
N SER A 128 -12.33 8.35 -11.76
CA SER A 128 -11.90 8.61 -13.16
C SER A 128 -10.38 8.62 -13.30
N LEU A 129 -9.72 7.58 -12.77
CA LEU A 129 -8.25 7.46 -12.77
C LEU A 129 -7.75 6.79 -14.05
N ALA A 130 -6.74 7.40 -14.68
CA ALA A 130 -5.87 6.70 -15.61
C ALA A 130 -4.81 5.91 -14.82
N VAL A 131 -4.64 4.62 -15.13
CA VAL A 131 -3.64 3.76 -14.50
C VAL A 131 -2.67 3.25 -15.58
N HIS A 132 -1.50 3.89 -15.68
CA HIS A 132 -0.40 3.41 -16.51
C HIS A 132 0.48 2.44 -15.69
N ILE A 133 1.00 1.39 -16.34
CA ILE A 133 1.92 0.42 -15.73
C ILE A 133 3.07 0.27 -16.71
N ALA A 134 4.16 0.98 -16.44
CA ALA A 134 5.36 0.94 -17.25
C ALA A 134 6.03 -0.43 -17.13
N MET A 135 6.28 -1.07 -18.27
CA MET A 135 6.97 -2.36 -18.37
C MET A 135 8.41 -2.14 -18.87
N ASP A 136 9.21 -3.21 -18.90
CA ASP A 136 10.54 -3.23 -19.54
C ASP A 136 11.47 -2.08 -19.09
N ASN A 137 11.34 -1.70 -17.81
CA ASN A 137 12.08 -0.63 -17.14
C ASN A 137 11.99 0.75 -17.82
N THR A 138 11.01 0.96 -18.71
CA THR A 138 10.92 2.12 -19.60
C THR A 138 9.57 2.82 -19.44
N VAL A 139 9.59 4.15 -19.28
CA VAL A 139 8.38 4.99 -19.20
C VAL A 139 8.25 5.75 -20.51
N VAL A 140 7.31 5.34 -21.37
CA VAL A 140 7.05 6.02 -22.65
C VAL A 140 6.09 7.19 -22.39
N MET A 141 6.61 8.42 -22.44
CA MET A 141 5.84 9.62 -22.10
C MET A 141 4.65 9.89 -23.03
N GLU A 142 4.66 9.35 -24.25
CA GLU A 142 3.56 9.45 -25.22
C GLU A 142 2.39 8.48 -24.91
N GLU A 143 2.57 7.53 -23.97
CA GLU A 143 1.57 6.54 -23.55
C GLU A 143 0.89 6.88 -22.20
N ILE A 144 1.04 8.13 -21.73
CA ILE A 144 0.57 8.63 -20.42
C ILE A 144 -0.37 9.84 -20.61
#